data_AF-E3M032-F1
#
_entry.id   AF-E3M032-F1
#
_cell.length_a   1.000
_cell.length_b   1.000
_cell.length_c   1.000
_cell.angle_alpha   90.00
_cell.angle_beta   90.00
_cell.angle_gamma   90.00
#
_symmetry.space_group_name_H-M   'P 1'
#
loop_
_entity.id
_entity.type
_entity.pdbx_description
1 polymer ?
#
loop_
_entity_poly.entity_id
_entity_poly.type
_entity_poly.pdbx_seq_one_letter_code
_entity_poly.pdbx_strand_id
1 'polypeptide(L)'
;MLTPSPSTSGDYDNFERVCTICGRPAFCRYYGAVSCEACKMFFRRMIVEKLSYKCKKINNCYVTSSGSPLKCRACRFKRCLQLGMKLPPSNYTALELRNQKDDELNQLIKSLKRSEVTPVEWSFSAIYSVLNLFRSFDFIEQLDAKDKKLLFQFNTFRSNVLCGGMRALKDQRDKMVTPSGQEIFPDILVTKFNASAELINRVCCQVVARLIELKVTDEEFVLLNLIFFCNTPDSLSDAAKSILSSRQKFYVSVLFQYCQLTYQKSAPSRLNDLLSVYHVIQKNTSEMQYIGIMIQGFIPNFPIKKLVSDTYMLGAINK
;
A
#
# COMPACT_ATOMS: atom_id res chain seq x y z
N MET A 1 1.91 47.61 50.62
CA MET A 1 1.29 48.10 51.87
C MET A 1 -0.21 48.03 51.64
N LEU A 2 -1.07 47.31 52.35
CA LEU A 2 -1.06 46.57 53.62
C LEU A 2 -2.12 45.44 53.53
N THR A 3 -1.88 44.32 54.24
CA THR A 3 -2.78 43.20 54.62
C THR A 3 -3.71 43.63 55.80
N PRO A 4 -4.50 42.79 56.55
CA PRO A 4 -4.76 41.31 56.49
C PRO A 4 -6.22 40.79 56.80
N SER A 5 -6.48 39.51 56.44
CA SER A 5 -7.13 38.35 57.19
C SER A 5 -8.52 38.44 57.87
N PRO A 6 -9.27 37.32 58.17
CA PRO A 6 -8.86 35.91 58.39
C PRO A 6 -9.63 34.84 57.54
N SER A 7 -8.97 33.85 56.94
CA SER A 7 -8.57 32.53 57.50
C SER A 7 -9.72 31.67 58.07
N THR A 8 -10.18 30.71 57.26
CA THR A 8 -10.52 29.37 57.74
C THR A 8 -9.75 28.35 56.93
N SER A 9 -8.63 27.95 57.51
CA SER A 9 -7.87 26.73 57.24
C SER A 9 -8.75 25.48 57.32
N GLY A 10 -8.55 24.55 56.39
CA GLY A 10 -9.17 23.23 56.40
C GLY A 10 -8.53 22.32 55.35
N ASP A 11 -7.26 21.98 55.59
CA ASP A 11 -6.55 20.76 55.18
C ASP A 11 -6.69 20.26 53.73
N TYR A 12 -5.66 20.57 52.93
CA TYR A 12 -5.27 19.79 51.78
C TYR A 12 -4.78 18.41 52.23
N ASP A 13 -5.70 17.48 52.39
CA ASP A 13 -5.36 16.08 52.61
C ASP A 13 -5.11 15.40 51.26
N ASN A 14 -3.86 15.45 50.80
CA ASN A 14 -3.36 14.75 49.63
C ASN A 14 -3.28 13.23 49.92
N PHE A 15 -4.40 12.59 50.20
CA PHE A 15 -4.49 11.12 50.18
C PHE A 15 -4.47 10.68 48.73
N GLU A 16 -3.38 10.02 48.33
CA GLU A 16 -3.28 9.24 47.11
C GLU A 16 -4.33 8.13 47.14
N ARG A 17 -5.55 8.44 46.66
CA ARG A 17 -6.67 7.51 46.75
C ARG A 17 -6.42 6.31 45.84
N VAL A 18 -6.61 5.11 46.36
CA VAL A 18 -6.52 3.87 45.60
C VAL A 18 -7.89 3.45 45.07
N CYS A 19 -7.91 2.85 43.89
CA CYS A 19 -9.09 2.27 43.28
C CYS A 19 -9.63 1.15 44.17
N THR A 20 -10.85 1.28 44.69
CA THR A 20 -11.44 0.29 45.61
C THR A 20 -11.75 -1.06 44.94
N ILE A 21 -11.69 -1.12 43.61
CA ILE A 21 -11.87 -2.34 42.82
C ILE A 21 -10.56 -3.10 42.63
N CYS A 22 -9.45 -2.43 42.31
CA CYS A 22 -8.20 -3.10 41.88
C CYS A 22 -6.91 -2.57 42.52
N GLY A 23 -7.00 -1.64 43.47
CA GLY A 23 -5.86 -1.10 44.21
C GLY A 23 -4.94 -0.15 43.44
N ARG A 24 -5.14 0.07 42.13
CA ARG A 24 -4.35 1.05 41.35
C ARG A 24 -4.65 2.50 41.78
N PRO A 25 -3.73 3.45 41.55
CA PRO A 25 -4.00 4.88 41.80
C PRO A 25 -5.31 5.35 41.14
N ALA A 26 -6.09 6.16 41.86
CA ALA A 26 -7.38 6.69 41.44
C ALA A 26 -7.57 8.12 41.94
N PHE A 27 -7.93 9.03 41.05
CA PHE A 27 -7.98 10.46 41.37
C PHE A 27 -9.40 10.94 41.74
N CYS A 28 -10.45 10.23 41.33
CA CYS A 28 -11.84 10.65 41.56
C CYS A 28 -12.83 9.47 41.63
N ARG A 29 -14.11 9.79 41.88
CA ARG A 29 -15.22 8.83 41.87
C ARG A 29 -15.83 8.73 40.48
N TYR A 30 -15.96 7.51 39.97
CA TYR A 30 -16.70 7.22 38.75
C TYR A 30 -17.87 6.29 39.05
N TYR A 31 -19.04 6.63 38.51
CA TYR A 31 -20.27 5.83 38.64
C TYR A 31 -20.64 5.49 40.10
N GLY A 32 -20.24 6.31 41.07
CA GLY A 32 -20.52 6.11 42.50
C GLY A 32 -19.36 5.58 43.35
N ALA A 33 -18.28 5.04 42.75
CA ALA A 33 -17.15 4.47 43.48
C ALA A 33 -15.80 5.12 43.10
N VAL A 34 -14.88 5.24 44.08
CA VAL A 34 -13.49 5.66 43.82
C VAL A 34 -12.81 4.59 42.98
N SER A 35 -12.47 4.92 41.73
CA SER A 35 -11.97 3.92 40.79
C SER A 35 -10.98 4.51 39.79
N CYS A 36 -10.05 3.69 39.32
CA CYS A 36 -9.12 4.07 38.26
C CYS A 36 -9.84 4.08 36.90
N GLU A 37 -9.26 4.78 35.92
CA GLU A 37 -9.82 4.92 34.56
C GLU A 37 -10.08 3.56 33.91
N ALA A 38 -9.21 2.57 34.15
CA ALA A 38 -9.38 1.22 33.64
C ALA A 38 -10.61 0.49 34.24
N CYS A 39 -10.95 0.73 35.51
CA CYS A 39 -12.14 0.14 36.15
C CYS A 39 -13.41 0.87 35.74
N LYS A 40 -13.36 2.19 35.57
CA LYS A 40 -14.43 3.00 34.97
C LYS A 40 -14.78 2.47 33.57
N MET A 41 -13.79 2.35 32.69
CA MET A 41 -14.02 1.90 31.31
C MET A 41 -14.50 0.45 31.25
N PHE A 42 -13.94 -0.42 32.09
CA PHE A 42 -14.38 -1.81 32.21
C PHE A 42 -15.85 -1.92 32.64
N PHE A 43 -16.26 -1.21 33.70
CA PHE A 43 -17.63 -1.21 34.18
C PHE A 43 -18.59 -0.68 33.10
N ARG A 44 -18.23 0.42 32.43
CA ARG A 44 -19.03 0.99 31.33
C ARG A 44 -19.28 -0.03 30.22
N ARG A 45 -18.24 -0.72 29.75
CA ARG A 45 -18.36 -1.74 28.69
C ARG A 45 -19.24 -2.91 29.12
N MET A 46 -19.06 -3.42 30.34
CA MET A 46 -19.88 -4.53 30.85
C MET A 46 -21.37 -4.22 30.81
N ILE A 47 -21.79 -2.98 31.10
CA ILE A 47 -23.21 -2.62 31.07
C ILE A 47 -23.68 -2.28 29.66
N VAL A 48 -22.97 -1.41 28.92
CA VAL A 48 -23.41 -0.92 27.60
C VAL A 48 -23.41 -2.04 26.56
N GLU A 49 -22.38 -2.89 26.55
CA GLU A 49 -22.27 -4.03 25.64
C GLU A 49 -22.97 -5.29 26.20
N LYS A 50 -23.64 -5.19 27.37
CA LYS A 50 -24.36 -6.27 28.05
C LYS A 50 -23.54 -7.57 28.18
N LEU A 51 -22.24 -7.43 28.44
CA LEU A 51 -21.32 -8.56 28.53
C LEU A 51 -21.53 -9.35 29.83
N SER A 52 -21.44 -10.67 29.73
CA SER A 52 -21.48 -11.57 30.88
C SER A 52 -20.29 -12.52 30.86
N TYR A 53 -19.54 -12.57 31.96
CA TYR A 53 -18.38 -13.46 32.12
C TYR A 53 -18.61 -14.43 33.27
N LYS A 54 -18.22 -15.69 33.09
CA LYS A 54 -18.21 -16.72 34.14
C LYS A 54 -16.81 -16.83 34.78
N CYS A 55 -16.75 -16.93 36.11
CA CYS A 55 -15.49 -17.20 36.80
C CYS A 55 -15.09 -18.67 36.63
N LYS A 56 -13.80 -18.94 36.44
CA LYS A 56 -13.22 -20.30 36.37
C LYS A 56 -12.60 -20.77 37.70
N LYS A 57 -12.78 -19.99 38.77
CA LYS A 57 -12.20 -20.22 40.11
C LYS A 57 -13.31 -20.05 41.15
N ILE A 58 -12.95 -19.76 42.40
CA ILE A 58 -13.86 -19.66 43.56
C ILE A 58 -14.76 -18.40 43.61
N ASN A 59 -15.05 -17.74 42.48
CA ASN A 59 -15.88 -16.51 42.43
C ASN A 59 -15.44 -15.36 43.39
N ASN A 60 -14.18 -15.38 43.85
CA ASN A 60 -13.66 -14.48 44.87
C ASN A 60 -12.26 -13.92 44.55
N CYS A 61 -11.90 -13.83 43.27
CA CYS A 61 -10.53 -13.53 42.81
C CYS A 61 -10.00 -12.11 43.16
N TYR A 62 -10.77 -11.27 43.84
CA TYR A 62 -10.44 -9.88 44.18
C TYR A 62 -10.53 -9.58 45.69
N VAL A 63 -10.92 -10.56 46.50
CA VAL A 63 -10.86 -10.47 47.96
C VAL A 63 -9.55 -11.15 48.35
N THR A 64 -8.75 -10.52 49.21
CA THR A 64 -7.39 -10.94 49.65
C THR A 64 -6.27 -10.93 48.58
N SER A 65 -5.65 -9.78 48.31
CA SER A 65 -4.28 -9.78 47.76
C SER A 65 -3.47 -8.55 48.19
N SER A 66 -2.59 -8.75 49.17
CA SER A 66 -1.31 -8.04 49.27
C SER A 66 -0.41 -8.52 48.13
N GLY A 67 -0.53 -7.91 46.95
CA GLY A 67 0.23 -8.26 45.73
C GLY A 67 -0.67 -8.60 44.53
N SER A 68 -0.52 -7.84 43.43
CA SER A 68 -1.21 -7.89 42.12
C SER A 68 -2.57 -8.64 42.04
N PRO A 69 -3.72 -7.93 41.92
CA PRO A 69 -5.03 -8.58 41.82
C PRO A 69 -5.17 -9.45 40.55
N LEU A 70 -5.76 -10.64 40.70
CA LEU A 70 -6.02 -11.55 39.58
C LEU A 70 -6.92 -10.91 38.51
N LYS A 71 -6.60 -11.12 37.22
CA LYS A 71 -7.30 -10.54 36.04
C LYS A 71 -8.72 -11.12 35.75
N CYS A 72 -9.44 -11.65 36.73
CA CYS A 72 -10.76 -12.28 36.49
C CYS A 72 -11.85 -11.24 36.18
N ARG A 73 -12.35 -11.21 34.93
CA ARG A 73 -13.39 -10.26 34.49
C ARG A 73 -14.70 -10.41 35.26
N ALA A 74 -15.14 -11.64 35.49
CA ALA A 74 -16.38 -11.94 36.24
C ALA A 74 -16.32 -11.39 37.68
N CYS A 75 -15.24 -11.68 38.42
CA CYS A 75 -15.08 -11.20 39.78
C CYS A 75 -14.85 -9.69 39.85
N ARG A 76 -14.17 -9.10 38.85
CA ARG A 76 -13.99 -7.65 38.75
C ARG A 76 -15.32 -6.93 38.59
N PHE A 77 -16.20 -7.45 37.74
CA PHE A 77 -17.52 -6.85 37.52
C PHE A 77 -18.43 -7.02 38.74
N LYS A 78 -18.44 -8.21 39.34
CA LYS A 78 -19.13 -8.46 40.62
C LYS A 78 -18.68 -7.47 41.70
N ARG A 79 -17.37 -7.22 41.81
CA ARG A 79 -16.80 -6.24 42.74
C ARG A 79 -17.23 -4.80 42.44
N CYS A 80 -17.28 -4.39 41.17
CA CYS A 80 -17.82 -3.09 40.77
C CYS A 80 -19.27 -2.90 41.27
N LEU A 81 -20.13 -3.90 41.07
CA LEU A 81 -21.53 -3.86 41.53
C LEU A 81 -21.64 -3.82 43.06
N GLN A 82 -20.87 -4.66 43.77
CA GLN A 82 -20.84 -4.70 45.24
C GLN A 82 -20.42 -3.37 45.87
N LEU A 83 -19.52 -2.63 45.21
CA LEU A 83 -19.05 -1.32 45.64
C LEU A 83 -19.96 -0.17 45.17
N GLY A 84 -21.13 -0.49 44.62
CA GLY A 84 -22.17 0.49 44.30
C GLY A 84 -21.97 1.21 42.98
N MET A 85 -21.16 0.71 42.05
CA MET A 85 -21.06 1.31 40.72
C MET A 85 -22.41 1.19 39.99
N LYS A 86 -22.96 2.33 39.55
CA LYS A 86 -24.22 2.43 38.80
C LYS A 86 -24.07 3.44 37.66
N LEU A 87 -24.42 3.03 36.45
CA LEU A 87 -24.52 3.95 35.32
C LEU A 87 -25.99 4.47 35.24
N PRO A 88 -26.22 5.79 35.12
CA PRO A 88 -27.58 6.33 35.05
C PRO A 88 -28.33 5.93 33.77
N PRO A 89 -29.66 5.72 33.83
CA PRO A 89 -30.54 5.49 32.68
C PRO A 89 -30.25 6.36 31.44
N SER A 90 -30.19 7.68 31.64
CA SER A 90 -29.95 8.68 30.61
C SER A 90 -28.59 8.53 29.90
N ASN A 91 -27.59 8.01 30.61
CA ASN A 91 -26.27 7.79 30.05
C ASN A 91 -26.18 6.50 29.24
N TYR A 92 -27.05 5.49 29.48
CA TYR A 92 -27.08 4.28 28.64
C TYR A 92 -27.47 4.63 27.21
N THR A 93 -28.61 5.31 27.04
CA THR A 93 -29.16 5.61 25.71
C THR A 93 -28.22 6.51 24.91
N ALA A 94 -27.62 7.53 25.51
CA ALA A 94 -26.65 8.40 24.84
C ALA A 94 -25.38 7.64 24.39
N LEU A 95 -24.91 6.68 25.20
CA LEU A 95 -23.74 5.86 24.87
C LEU A 95 -24.07 4.78 23.83
N GLU A 96 -25.25 4.15 23.90
CA GLU A 96 -25.74 3.20 22.90
C GLU A 96 -25.89 3.86 21.53
N LEU A 97 -26.50 5.06 21.46
CA LEU A 97 -26.62 5.85 20.23
C LEU A 97 -25.26 6.25 19.65
N ARG A 98 -24.29 6.60 20.51
CA ARG A 98 -22.92 6.92 20.07
C ARG A 98 -22.23 5.69 19.49
N ASN A 99 -22.31 4.55 20.16
CA ASN A 99 -21.73 3.30 19.66
C ASN A 99 -22.39 2.84 18.35
N GLN A 100 -23.71 2.98 18.22
CA GLN A 100 -24.44 2.67 16.97
C GLN A 100 -23.97 3.53 15.80
N LYS A 101 -23.82 4.85 16.01
CA LYS A 101 -23.28 5.76 15.00
C LYS A 101 -21.83 5.42 14.64
N ASP A 102 -21.02 5.08 15.62
CA ASP A 102 -19.64 4.64 15.39
C ASP A 102 -19.61 3.32 14.59
N ASP A 103 -20.51 2.38 14.87
CA ASP A 103 -20.64 1.11 14.15
C ASP A 103 -21.16 1.30 12.71
N GLU A 104 -22.16 2.15 12.50
CA GLU A 104 -22.68 2.53 11.18
C GLU A 104 -21.59 3.21 10.34
N LEU A 105 -20.85 4.16 10.92
CA LEU A 105 -19.73 4.83 10.25
C LEU A 105 -18.63 3.82 9.91
N ASN A 106 -18.29 2.91 10.82
CA ASN A 106 -17.30 1.87 10.56
C ASN A 106 -17.76 0.89 9.47
N GLN A 107 -19.04 0.53 9.44
CA GLN A 107 -19.62 -0.28 8.36
C GLN A 107 -19.60 0.45 7.03
N LEU A 108 -19.94 1.75 7.00
CA LEU A 108 -19.89 2.58 5.81
C LEU A 108 -18.45 2.75 5.30
N ILE A 109 -17.49 3.03 6.17
CA ILE A 109 -16.07 3.09 5.82
C ILE A 109 -15.61 1.73 5.27
N LYS A 110 -16.03 0.62 5.88
CA LYS A 110 -15.71 -0.73 5.40
C LYS A 110 -16.36 -1.03 4.04
N SER A 111 -17.57 -0.56 3.78
CA SER A 111 -18.21 -0.72 2.47
C SER A 111 -17.58 0.17 1.41
N LEU A 112 -17.14 1.39 1.76
CA LEU A 112 -16.41 2.28 0.85
C LEU A 112 -15.00 1.75 0.53
N LYS A 113 -14.36 1.04 1.48
CA LYS A 113 -13.10 0.34 1.24
C LYS A 113 -13.22 -0.88 0.33
N ARG A 114 -14.42 -1.38 0.01
CA ARG A 114 -14.61 -2.57 -0.86
C ARG A 114 -14.27 -2.33 -2.34
N SER A 115 -14.03 -1.09 -2.77
CA SER A 115 -13.55 -0.81 -4.13
C SER A 115 -12.03 -1.02 -4.25
N GLU A 116 -11.50 -2.13 -3.73
CA GLU A 116 -10.08 -2.46 -3.96
C GLU A 116 -9.89 -2.81 -5.45
N VAL A 117 -9.23 -1.90 -6.15
CA VAL A 117 -8.82 -2.08 -7.54
C VAL A 117 -7.84 -3.24 -7.61
N THR A 118 -8.19 -4.28 -8.37
CA THR A 118 -7.37 -5.50 -8.47
C THR A 118 -6.06 -5.25 -9.23
N PRO A 119 -5.04 -6.11 -9.09
CA PRO A 119 -3.80 -5.99 -9.85
C PRO A 119 -4.01 -5.99 -11.39
N VAL A 120 -5.03 -6.69 -11.88
CA VAL A 120 -5.40 -6.71 -13.30
C VAL A 120 -5.97 -5.36 -13.74
N GLU A 121 -6.82 -4.74 -12.92
CA GLU A 121 -7.36 -3.40 -13.17
C GLU A 121 -6.27 -2.32 -13.16
N TRP A 122 -5.31 -2.44 -12.24
CA TRP A 122 -4.14 -1.56 -12.21
C TRP A 122 -3.25 -1.73 -13.44
N SER A 123 -3.06 -2.98 -13.89
CA SER A 123 -2.29 -3.27 -15.11
C SER A 123 -2.93 -2.64 -16.35
N PHE A 124 -4.25 -2.75 -16.48
CA PHE A 124 -4.99 -2.07 -17.54
C PHE A 124 -4.82 -0.56 -17.49
N SER A 125 -4.99 0.04 -16.31
CA SER A 125 -4.88 1.50 -16.11
C SER A 125 -3.47 2.00 -16.44
N ALA A 126 -2.45 1.25 -16.07
CA ALA A 126 -1.06 1.61 -16.34
C ALA A 126 -0.73 1.52 -17.85
N ILE A 127 -1.18 0.46 -18.53
CA ILE A 127 -1.05 0.33 -20.00
C ILE A 127 -1.80 1.44 -20.73
N TYR A 128 -3.04 1.73 -20.32
CA TYR A 128 -3.82 2.84 -20.89
C TYR A 128 -3.11 4.19 -20.73
N SER A 129 -2.49 4.43 -19.57
CA SER A 129 -1.73 5.65 -19.30
C SER A 129 -0.54 5.82 -20.25
N VAL A 130 0.20 4.74 -20.52
CA VAL A 130 1.31 4.75 -21.50
C VAL A 130 0.79 5.01 -22.92
N LEU A 131 -0.32 4.36 -23.32
CA LEU A 131 -0.93 4.60 -24.62
C LEU A 131 -1.32 6.06 -24.80
N ASN A 132 -1.96 6.65 -23.79
CA ASN A 132 -2.39 8.04 -23.83
C ASN A 132 -1.20 9.00 -23.87
N LEU A 133 -0.14 8.71 -23.10
CA LEU A 133 1.10 9.49 -23.11
C LEU A 133 1.75 9.53 -24.49
N PHE A 134 1.99 8.37 -25.11
CA PHE A 134 2.72 8.35 -26.38
C PHE A 134 1.86 8.77 -27.57
N ARG A 135 0.54 8.58 -27.50
CA ARG A 135 -0.38 9.03 -28.55
C ARG A 135 -0.29 10.54 -28.81
N SER A 136 0.09 11.34 -27.82
CA SER A 136 0.15 12.81 -27.96
C SER A 136 1.42 13.33 -28.64
N PHE A 137 2.33 12.46 -29.10
CA PHE A 137 3.57 12.90 -29.75
C PHE A 137 3.44 12.98 -31.28
N ASP A 138 3.90 14.09 -31.87
CA ASP A 138 3.80 14.35 -33.32
C ASP A 138 4.41 13.24 -34.20
N PHE A 139 5.50 12.62 -33.76
CA PHE A 139 6.14 11.54 -34.53
C PHE A 139 5.28 10.29 -34.61
N ILE A 140 4.37 10.08 -33.65
CA ILE A 140 3.39 8.99 -33.70
C ILE A 140 2.33 9.32 -34.75
N GLU A 141 1.88 10.57 -34.86
CA GLU A 141 0.86 10.95 -35.85
C GLU A 141 1.28 10.65 -37.28
N GLN A 142 2.58 10.81 -37.59
CA GLN A 142 3.20 10.52 -38.89
C GLN A 142 3.22 9.04 -39.29
N LEU A 143 3.01 8.13 -38.33
CA LEU A 143 2.97 6.69 -38.60
C LEU A 143 1.60 6.27 -39.15
N ASP A 144 1.58 5.27 -40.02
CA ASP A 144 0.32 4.67 -40.46
C ASP A 144 -0.35 3.86 -39.32
N ALA A 145 -1.61 3.47 -39.51
CA ALA A 145 -2.36 2.76 -38.48
C ALA A 145 -1.76 1.38 -38.13
N LYS A 146 -1.11 0.72 -39.09
CA LYS A 146 -0.52 -0.61 -38.92
C LYS A 146 0.76 -0.54 -38.08
N ASP A 147 1.66 0.39 -38.43
CA ASP A 147 2.90 0.65 -37.74
C ASP A 147 2.65 1.22 -36.34
N LYS A 148 1.65 2.09 -36.17
CA LYS A 148 1.15 2.49 -34.83
C LYS A 148 0.84 1.26 -33.99
N LYS A 149 -0.01 0.37 -34.49
CA LYS A 149 -0.41 -0.84 -33.77
C LYS A 149 0.80 -1.70 -33.40
N LEU A 150 1.68 -2.00 -34.36
CA LEU A 150 2.88 -2.82 -34.13
C LEU A 150 3.84 -2.17 -33.11
N LEU A 151 4.07 -0.86 -33.21
CA LEU A 151 4.92 -0.11 -32.29
C LEU A 151 4.37 -0.15 -30.87
N PHE A 152 3.07 0.16 -30.69
CA PHE A 152 2.44 0.16 -29.38
C PHE A 152 2.37 -1.26 -28.79
N GLN A 153 2.06 -2.27 -29.59
CA GLN A 153 2.13 -3.65 -29.15
C GLN A 153 3.52 -4.01 -28.63
N PHE A 154 4.57 -3.59 -29.35
CA PHE A 154 5.95 -3.88 -28.98
C PHE A 154 6.42 -3.09 -27.75
N ASN A 155 6.19 -1.78 -27.66
CA ASN A 155 6.85 -0.93 -26.66
C ASN A 155 6.00 -0.60 -25.42
N THR A 156 4.68 -0.72 -25.48
CA THR A 156 3.82 -0.27 -24.36
C THR A 156 4.12 -1.01 -23.06
N PHE A 157 4.29 -2.33 -23.12
CA PHE A 157 4.57 -3.10 -21.92
C PHE A 157 5.97 -2.80 -21.34
N ARG A 158 6.98 -2.63 -22.20
CA ARG A 158 8.35 -2.25 -21.80
C ARG A 158 8.37 -0.89 -21.09
N SER A 159 7.66 0.09 -21.65
CA SER A 159 7.49 1.41 -21.04
C SER A 159 6.73 1.30 -19.71
N ASN A 160 5.68 0.50 -19.64
CA ASN A 160 4.95 0.25 -18.39
C ASN A 160 5.85 -0.37 -17.30
N VAL A 161 6.73 -1.32 -17.64
CA VAL A 161 7.71 -1.91 -16.72
C VAL A 161 8.68 -0.85 -16.21
N LEU A 162 9.21 0.02 -17.09
CA LEU A 162 10.08 1.13 -16.68
C LEU A 162 9.36 2.12 -15.75
N CYS A 163 8.12 2.50 -16.08
CA CYS A 163 7.27 3.34 -15.23
C CYS A 163 6.99 2.71 -13.86
N GLY A 164 6.70 1.40 -13.82
CA GLY A 164 6.52 0.65 -12.58
C GLY A 164 7.79 0.64 -11.72
N GLY A 165 8.95 0.46 -12.36
CA GLY A 165 10.25 0.53 -11.71
C GLY A 165 10.55 1.89 -11.11
N MET A 166 10.31 2.97 -11.87
CA MET A 166 10.53 4.34 -11.41
C MET A 166 9.59 4.71 -10.26
N ARG A 167 8.33 4.27 -10.31
CA ARG A 167 7.39 4.46 -9.18
C ARG A 167 7.88 3.77 -7.91
N ALA A 168 8.38 2.53 -8.03
CA ALA A 168 8.92 1.80 -6.88
C ALA A 168 10.14 2.53 -6.28
N LEU A 169 11.07 3.00 -7.13
CA LEU A 169 12.22 3.80 -6.70
C LEU A 169 11.78 5.07 -5.93
N LYS A 170 10.82 5.83 -6.47
CA LYS A 170 10.29 7.04 -5.82
C LYS A 170 9.66 6.76 -4.46
N ASP A 171 8.96 5.64 -4.36
CA ASP A 171 8.32 5.19 -3.12
C ASP A 171 9.30 4.47 -2.17
N GLN A 172 10.60 4.46 -2.47
CA GLN A 172 11.66 3.80 -1.69
C GLN A 172 11.41 2.30 -1.48
N ARG A 173 10.85 1.64 -2.50
CA ARG A 173 10.62 0.19 -2.52
C ARG A 173 11.64 -0.49 -3.42
N ASP A 174 12.00 -1.72 -3.07
CA ASP A 174 12.93 -2.59 -3.80
C ASP A 174 12.24 -3.46 -4.87
N LYS A 175 10.91 -3.45 -4.90
CA LYS A 175 10.09 -4.22 -5.83
C LYS A 175 8.90 -3.43 -6.37
N MET A 176 8.49 -3.77 -7.59
CA MET A 176 7.28 -3.23 -8.19
C MET A 176 6.04 -3.80 -7.51
N VAL A 177 5.12 -2.91 -7.14
CA VAL A 177 3.80 -3.22 -6.58
C VAL A 177 2.75 -2.38 -7.29
N THR A 178 1.47 -2.72 -7.14
CA THR A 178 0.37 -1.87 -7.62
C THR A 178 0.40 -0.50 -6.91
N PRO A 179 -0.25 0.54 -7.47
CA PRO A 179 -0.44 1.81 -6.76
C PRO A 179 -1.09 1.69 -5.39
N SER A 180 -1.90 0.63 -5.17
CA SER A 180 -2.49 0.32 -3.86
C SER A 180 -1.56 -0.45 -2.91
N GLY A 181 -0.32 -0.75 -3.33
CA GLY A 181 0.67 -1.51 -2.55
C GLY A 181 0.48 -3.03 -2.57
N GLN A 182 -0.39 -3.54 -3.45
CA GLN A 182 -0.59 -4.99 -3.63
C GLN A 182 0.52 -5.58 -4.51
N GLU A 183 0.80 -6.87 -4.35
CA GLU A 183 1.65 -7.62 -5.27
C GLU A 183 1.08 -7.58 -6.70
N ILE A 184 1.96 -7.51 -7.69
CA ILE A 184 1.56 -7.50 -9.12
C ILE A 184 0.96 -8.85 -9.51
N PHE A 185 1.51 -9.93 -8.94
CA PHE A 185 1.05 -11.29 -9.19
C PHE A 185 0.17 -11.78 -8.05
N PRO A 186 -0.99 -12.40 -8.34
CA PRO A 186 -1.83 -13.03 -7.32
C PRO A 186 -1.11 -14.14 -6.55
N ASP A 187 -1.34 -14.24 -5.24
CA ASP A 187 -0.74 -15.26 -4.36
C ASP A 187 -0.97 -16.69 -4.85
N ILE A 188 -2.11 -16.95 -5.49
CA ILE A 188 -2.46 -18.28 -6.05
C ILE A 188 -1.44 -18.73 -7.11
N LEU A 189 -0.79 -17.80 -7.80
CA LEU A 189 0.27 -18.12 -8.75
C LEU A 189 1.53 -18.56 -8.00
N VAL A 190 1.88 -17.88 -6.90
CA VAL A 190 3.02 -18.26 -6.06
C VAL A 190 2.81 -19.64 -5.42
N THR A 191 1.58 -19.93 -4.94
CA THR A 191 1.28 -21.20 -4.25
C THR A 191 1.14 -22.38 -5.20
N LYS A 192 0.54 -22.20 -6.38
CA LYS A 192 0.37 -23.29 -7.36
C LYS A 192 1.64 -23.58 -8.15
N PHE A 193 2.52 -22.60 -8.32
CA PHE A 193 3.75 -22.73 -9.10
C PHE A 193 4.99 -22.68 -8.19
N ASN A 194 5.22 -23.76 -7.44
CA ASN A 194 6.41 -23.93 -6.57
C ASN A 194 7.75 -23.70 -7.31
N ALA A 195 7.79 -23.83 -8.64
CA ALA A 195 8.98 -23.62 -9.48
C ALA A 195 9.26 -22.15 -9.85
N SER A 196 8.48 -21.18 -9.38
CA SER A 196 8.48 -19.80 -9.94
C SER A 196 8.61 -18.65 -8.95
N ALA A 197 8.70 -18.90 -7.64
CA ALA A 197 8.81 -17.83 -6.64
C ALA A 197 10.05 -16.95 -6.87
N GLU A 198 11.19 -17.55 -7.22
CA GLU A 198 12.41 -16.83 -7.60
C GLU A 198 12.25 -16.02 -8.88
N LEU A 199 11.54 -16.56 -9.87
CA LEU A 199 11.28 -15.88 -11.14
C LEU A 199 10.35 -14.68 -10.92
N ILE A 200 9.25 -14.87 -10.19
CA ILE A 200 8.30 -13.82 -9.83
C ILE A 200 9.01 -12.71 -9.06
N ASN A 201 9.79 -13.05 -8.03
CA ASN A 201 10.54 -12.09 -7.25
C ASN A 201 11.54 -11.31 -8.12
N ARG A 202 12.32 -12.03 -8.94
CA ARG A 202 13.27 -11.41 -9.88
C ARG A 202 12.59 -10.45 -10.85
N VAL A 203 11.45 -10.85 -11.41
CA VAL A 203 10.66 -10.02 -12.32
C VAL A 203 10.13 -8.76 -11.62
N CYS A 204 9.70 -8.85 -10.36
CA CYS A 204 9.27 -7.68 -9.60
C CYS A 204 10.44 -6.75 -9.21
N CYS A 205 11.65 -7.29 -9.00
CA CYS A 205 12.77 -6.55 -8.39
C CYS A 205 13.84 -6.06 -9.37
N GLN A 206 14.15 -6.81 -10.44
CA GLN A 206 15.38 -6.59 -11.23
C GLN A 206 15.47 -5.20 -11.89
N VAL A 207 14.35 -4.66 -12.38
CA VAL A 207 14.32 -3.32 -12.98
C VAL A 207 14.48 -2.27 -11.89
N VAL A 208 13.79 -2.43 -10.75
CA VAL A 208 13.89 -1.52 -9.60
C VAL A 208 15.33 -1.48 -9.07
N ALA A 209 15.94 -2.65 -8.88
CA ALA A 209 17.32 -2.79 -8.43
C ALA A 209 18.30 -2.04 -9.35
N ARG A 210 18.16 -2.18 -10.68
CA ARG A 210 19.01 -1.46 -11.63
C ARG A 210 18.81 0.06 -11.58
N LEU A 211 17.56 0.52 -11.42
CA LEU A 211 17.26 1.95 -11.29
C LEU A 211 17.82 2.53 -9.97
N ILE A 212 17.75 1.77 -8.87
CA ILE A 212 18.33 2.12 -7.56
C ILE A 212 19.86 2.20 -7.67
N GLU A 213 20.49 1.16 -8.23
CA GLU A 213 21.94 1.08 -8.40
C GLU A 213 22.49 2.29 -9.16
N LEU A 214 21.82 2.65 -10.25
CA LEU A 214 22.18 3.79 -11.08
C LEU A 214 21.71 5.14 -10.50
N LYS A 215 20.88 5.15 -9.46
CA LYS A 215 20.26 6.37 -8.92
C LYS A 215 19.64 7.23 -10.04
N VAL A 216 18.78 6.61 -10.84
CA VAL A 216 18.17 7.27 -12.00
C VAL A 216 17.31 8.45 -11.53
N THR A 217 17.52 9.61 -12.15
CA THR A 217 16.77 10.85 -11.88
C THR A 217 15.48 10.92 -12.71
N ASP A 218 14.60 11.87 -12.39
CA ASP A 218 13.33 12.08 -13.11
C ASP A 218 13.56 12.48 -14.57
N GLU A 219 14.53 13.36 -14.80
CA GLU A 219 14.93 13.85 -16.11
C GLU A 219 15.48 12.71 -16.98
N GLU A 220 16.37 11.89 -16.41
CA GLU A 220 16.92 10.72 -17.08
C GLU A 220 15.82 9.70 -17.40
N PHE A 221 14.91 9.44 -16.45
CA PHE A 221 13.79 8.53 -16.66
C PHE A 221 12.90 8.94 -17.84
N VAL A 222 12.51 10.22 -17.92
CA VAL A 222 11.66 10.72 -19.01
C VAL A 222 12.35 10.50 -20.35
N LEU A 223 13.63 10.86 -20.47
CA LEU A 223 14.40 10.69 -21.70
C LEU A 223 14.60 9.21 -22.06
N LEU A 224 14.93 8.36 -21.09
CA LEU A 224 15.05 6.92 -21.30
C LEU A 224 13.74 6.31 -21.80
N ASN A 225 12.61 6.70 -21.22
CA ASN A 225 11.31 6.19 -21.65
C ASN A 225 11.01 6.57 -23.11
N LEU A 226 11.33 7.80 -23.52
CA LEU A 226 11.20 8.24 -24.90
C LEU A 226 12.14 7.49 -25.85
N ILE A 227 13.42 7.35 -25.49
CA ILE A 227 14.44 6.63 -26.28
C ILE A 227 14.01 5.18 -26.50
N PHE A 228 13.59 4.51 -25.43
CA PHE A 228 13.23 3.09 -25.49
C PHE A 228 11.92 2.85 -26.23
N PHE A 229 10.96 3.78 -26.15
CA PHE A 229 9.72 3.66 -26.90
C PHE A 229 9.90 3.84 -28.41
N CYS A 230 10.97 4.50 -28.85
CA CYS A 230 11.34 4.59 -30.26
C CYS A 230 12.02 3.33 -30.82
N ASN A 231 12.28 2.29 -30.00
CA ASN A 231 12.85 1.04 -30.51
C ASN A 231 11.91 0.35 -31.49
N THR A 232 12.44 -0.12 -32.61
CA THR A 232 11.65 -0.62 -33.74
C THR A 232 11.62 -2.15 -33.75
N PRO A 233 10.44 -2.81 -33.85
CA PRO A 233 10.39 -4.21 -34.24
C PRO A 233 10.68 -4.38 -35.74
N ASP A 234 11.18 -5.54 -36.14
CA ASP A 234 11.57 -5.84 -37.52
C ASP A 234 10.41 -5.73 -38.52
N SER A 235 9.18 -5.94 -38.04
CA SER A 235 7.95 -5.95 -38.83
C SER A 235 7.42 -4.57 -39.24
N LEU A 236 8.04 -3.47 -38.79
CA LEU A 236 7.66 -2.11 -39.20
C LEU A 236 8.10 -1.80 -40.64
N SER A 237 7.37 -0.86 -41.28
CA SER A 237 7.79 -0.28 -42.54
C SER A 237 9.12 0.47 -42.44
N ASP A 238 9.85 0.58 -43.56
CA ASP A 238 11.10 1.35 -43.60
C ASP A 238 10.88 2.85 -43.34
N ALA A 239 9.74 3.39 -43.75
CA ALA A 239 9.34 4.75 -43.44
C ALA A 239 9.18 4.95 -41.92
N ALA A 240 8.47 4.06 -41.24
CA ALA A 240 8.32 4.10 -39.78
C ALA A 240 9.66 3.93 -39.06
N LYS A 241 10.51 3.00 -39.51
CA LYS A 241 11.86 2.80 -38.96
C LYS A 241 12.72 4.07 -39.09
N SER A 242 12.64 4.76 -40.22
CA SER A 242 13.34 6.03 -40.44
C SER A 242 12.87 7.13 -39.48
N ILE A 243 11.56 7.33 -39.34
CA ILE A 243 10.96 8.32 -38.43
C ILE A 243 11.40 8.04 -36.98
N LEU A 244 11.26 6.78 -36.54
CA LEU A 244 11.58 6.37 -35.18
C LEU A 244 13.07 6.43 -34.88
N SER A 245 13.94 6.03 -35.82
CA SER A 245 15.40 6.13 -35.66
C SER A 245 15.86 7.59 -35.57
N SER A 246 15.31 8.47 -36.42
CA SER A 246 15.57 9.90 -36.36
C SER A 246 15.20 10.49 -35.00
N ARG A 247 13.99 10.17 -34.52
CA ARG A 247 13.51 10.65 -33.22
C ARG A 247 14.30 10.07 -32.05
N GLN A 248 14.68 8.80 -32.11
CA GLN A 248 15.52 8.16 -31.09
C GLN A 248 16.90 8.85 -30.99
N LYS A 249 17.57 9.07 -32.13
CA LYS A 249 18.87 9.77 -32.17
C LYS A 249 18.77 11.16 -31.56
N PHE A 250 17.68 11.89 -31.83
CA PHE A 250 17.41 13.18 -31.21
C PHE A 250 17.35 13.07 -29.68
N TYR A 251 16.55 12.15 -29.12
CA TYR A 251 16.45 12.00 -27.66
C TYR A 251 17.75 11.50 -27.00
N VAL A 252 18.51 10.62 -27.67
CA VAL A 252 19.83 10.20 -27.21
C VAL A 252 20.80 11.39 -27.15
N SER A 253 20.76 12.26 -28.16
CA SER A 253 21.55 13.51 -28.17
C SER A 253 21.18 14.42 -27.00
N VAL A 254 19.88 14.61 -26.74
CA VAL A 254 19.39 15.41 -25.60
C VAL A 254 19.84 14.81 -24.27
N LEU A 255 19.74 13.49 -24.10
CA LEU A 255 20.22 12.81 -22.90
C LEU A 255 21.73 12.96 -22.72
N PHE A 256 22.49 12.88 -23.81
CA PHE A 256 23.94 13.10 -23.75
C PHE A 256 24.28 14.53 -23.34
N GLN A 257 23.60 15.54 -23.89
CA GLN A 257 23.77 16.93 -23.49
C GLN A 257 23.43 17.15 -22.01
N TYR A 258 22.32 16.58 -21.54
CA TYR A 258 21.99 16.58 -20.11
C TYR A 258 23.12 15.96 -19.28
N CYS A 259 23.65 14.81 -19.71
CA CYS A 259 24.75 14.16 -19.02
C CYS A 259 26.03 15.02 -19.01
N GLN A 260 26.33 15.74 -20.08
CA GLN A 260 27.47 16.66 -20.16
C GLN A 260 27.35 17.81 -19.15
N LEU A 261 26.16 18.39 -19.01
CA LEU A 261 25.91 19.47 -18.06
C LEU A 261 26.00 18.98 -16.61
N THR A 262 25.40 17.82 -16.31
CA THR A 262 25.27 17.32 -14.93
C THR A 262 26.51 16.56 -14.44
N TYR A 263 27.16 15.76 -15.29
CA TYR A 263 28.23 14.82 -14.91
C TYR A 263 29.59 15.09 -15.59
N GLN A 264 29.67 16.11 -16.45
CA GLN A 264 30.89 16.58 -17.12
C GLN A 264 31.73 15.46 -17.76
N LYS A 265 32.90 15.15 -17.21
CA LYS A 265 33.84 14.15 -17.78
C LYS A 265 33.29 12.73 -17.77
N SER A 266 32.35 12.43 -16.86
CA SER A 266 31.72 11.11 -16.74
C SER A 266 30.50 10.93 -17.66
N ALA A 267 30.14 11.95 -18.46
CA ALA A 267 28.95 11.94 -19.29
C ALA A 267 28.84 10.74 -20.26
N PRO A 268 29.91 10.33 -20.98
CA PRO A 268 29.83 9.17 -21.87
C PRO A 268 29.55 7.86 -21.12
N SER A 269 30.20 7.66 -19.98
CA SER A 269 29.98 6.49 -19.11
C SER A 269 28.56 6.49 -18.56
N ARG A 270 28.09 7.64 -18.07
CA ARG A 270 26.72 7.79 -17.55
C ARG A 270 25.67 7.48 -18.63
N LEU A 271 25.85 7.98 -19.85
CA LEU A 271 24.94 7.69 -20.96
C LEU A 271 24.87 6.18 -21.20
N ASN A 272 26.01 5.49 -21.27
CA ASN A 272 26.04 4.04 -21.48
C ASN A 272 25.37 3.28 -20.33
N ASP A 273 25.63 3.67 -19.08
CA ASP A 273 24.98 3.09 -17.90
C ASP A 273 23.46 3.23 -17.97
N LEU A 274 22.96 4.43 -18.29
CA LEU A 274 21.53 4.70 -18.44
C LEU A 274 20.91 3.89 -19.58
N LEU A 275 21.54 3.82 -20.75
CA LEU A 275 21.04 3.04 -21.88
C LEU A 275 21.03 1.53 -21.59
N SER A 276 21.97 1.04 -20.77
CA SER A 276 22.01 -0.38 -20.36
C SER A 276 20.75 -0.86 -19.63
N VAL A 277 19.97 0.06 -19.04
CA VAL A 277 18.69 -0.25 -18.39
C VAL A 277 17.75 -0.99 -19.35
N TYR A 278 17.85 -0.71 -20.66
CA TYR A 278 17.03 -1.38 -21.67
C TYR A 278 17.20 -2.90 -21.68
N HIS A 279 18.42 -3.40 -21.48
CA HIS A 279 18.67 -4.85 -21.45
C HIS A 279 17.96 -5.54 -20.28
N VAL A 280 17.89 -4.87 -19.12
CA VAL A 280 17.16 -5.38 -17.95
C VAL A 280 15.66 -5.39 -18.21
N ILE A 281 15.12 -4.33 -18.84
CA ILE A 281 13.70 -4.27 -19.24
C ILE A 281 13.36 -5.35 -20.26
N GLN A 282 14.23 -5.58 -21.25
CA GLN A 282 14.03 -6.60 -22.27
C GLN A 282 13.97 -7.99 -21.63
N LYS A 283 14.94 -8.32 -20.78
CA LYS A 283 14.96 -9.58 -20.03
C LYS A 283 13.69 -9.75 -19.17
N ASN A 284 13.33 -8.70 -18.42
CA ASN A 284 12.13 -8.68 -17.59
C ASN A 284 10.87 -8.96 -18.41
N THR A 285 10.75 -8.34 -19.58
CA THR A 285 9.61 -8.51 -20.50
C THR A 285 9.52 -9.95 -21.01
N SER A 286 10.64 -10.59 -21.37
CA SER A 286 10.65 -11.99 -21.79
C SER A 286 10.28 -12.96 -20.66
N GLU A 287 10.77 -12.72 -19.43
CA GLU A 287 10.42 -13.52 -18.25
C GLU A 287 8.93 -13.35 -17.89
N MET A 288 8.41 -12.12 -17.96
CA MET A 288 6.99 -11.80 -17.82
C MET A 288 6.13 -12.56 -18.84
N GLN A 289 6.51 -12.54 -20.13
CA GLN A 289 5.82 -13.28 -21.19
C GLN A 289 5.77 -14.78 -20.89
N TYR A 290 6.88 -15.36 -20.43
CA TYR A 290 6.93 -16.76 -20.01
C TYR A 290 5.95 -17.05 -18.86
N ILE A 291 5.89 -16.19 -17.84
CA ILE A 291 4.88 -16.28 -16.77
C ILE A 291 3.46 -16.19 -17.36
N GLY A 292 3.21 -15.29 -18.30
CA GLY A 292 1.92 -15.17 -18.99
C GLY A 292 1.48 -16.46 -19.67
N ILE A 293 2.39 -17.11 -20.41
CA ILE A 293 2.13 -18.39 -21.09
C ILE A 293 1.85 -19.49 -20.06
N MET A 294 2.63 -19.54 -18.98
CA MET A 294 2.37 -20.49 -17.89
C MET A 294 0.98 -20.27 -17.27
N ILE A 295 0.60 -19.03 -16.95
CA ILE A 295 -0.72 -18.74 -16.39
C ILE A 295 -1.83 -19.25 -17.32
N GLN A 296 -1.73 -19.00 -18.62
CA GLN A 296 -2.72 -19.48 -19.60
C GLN A 296 -2.78 -21.01 -19.68
N GLY A 297 -1.64 -21.70 -19.62
CA GLY A 297 -1.60 -23.17 -19.67
C GLY A 297 -2.25 -23.85 -18.46
N PHE A 298 -2.07 -23.30 -17.26
CA PHE A 298 -2.62 -23.91 -16.03
C PHE A 298 -3.96 -23.33 -15.60
N ILE A 299 -4.31 -22.12 -16.07
CA ILE A 299 -5.57 -21.43 -15.79
C ILE A 299 -6.14 -20.92 -17.12
N PRO A 300 -6.81 -21.79 -17.91
CA PRO A 300 -7.25 -21.48 -19.27
C PRO A 300 -8.20 -20.28 -19.38
N ASN A 301 -8.90 -19.94 -18.29
CA ASN A 301 -9.87 -18.84 -18.22
C ASN A 301 -9.39 -17.72 -17.28
N PHE A 302 -8.08 -17.51 -17.12
CA PHE A 302 -7.58 -16.41 -16.31
C PHE A 302 -8.04 -15.06 -16.90
N PRO A 303 -8.75 -14.21 -16.13
CA PRO A 303 -9.43 -13.03 -16.68
C PRO A 303 -8.43 -11.90 -16.96
N ILE A 304 -7.78 -11.95 -18.13
CA ILE A 304 -6.92 -10.87 -18.63
C ILE A 304 -7.73 -9.98 -19.57
N LYS A 305 -7.69 -8.67 -19.33
CA LYS A 305 -8.30 -7.70 -20.24
C LYS A 305 -7.57 -7.67 -21.58
N LYS A 306 -8.32 -7.58 -22.69
CA LYS A 306 -7.79 -7.59 -24.06
C LYS A 306 -6.63 -6.62 -24.28
N LEU A 307 -6.71 -5.40 -23.76
CA LEU A 307 -5.64 -4.41 -23.90
C LEU A 307 -4.32 -4.88 -23.26
N VAL A 308 -4.41 -5.55 -22.11
CA VAL A 308 -3.27 -6.13 -21.41
C VAL A 308 -2.73 -7.30 -22.25
N SER A 309 -3.58 -8.20 -22.75
CA SER A 309 -3.11 -9.32 -23.58
C SER A 309 -2.46 -8.85 -24.89
N ASP A 310 -3.00 -7.83 -25.55
CA ASP A 310 -2.51 -7.35 -26.85
C ASP A 310 -1.11 -6.73 -26.77
N THR A 311 -0.70 -6.24 -25.59
CA THR A 311 0.61 -5.62 -25.33
C THR A 311 1.58 -6.55 -24.60
N TYR A 312 1.05 -7.48 -23.80
CA TYR A 312 1.81 -8.41 -22.97
C TYR A 312 2.13 -9.71 -23.71
N MET A 313 1.16 -10.29 -24.43
CA MET A 313 1.22 -11.65 -25.00
C MET A 313 1.51 -11.65 -26.50
N LEU A 314 2.51 -10.88 -26.94
CA LEU A 314 2.96 -10.93 -28.34
C LEU A 314 3.53 -12.32 -28.66
N GLY A 315 2.72 -13.15 -29.34
CA GLY A 315 3.10 -14.48 -29.81
C GLY A 315 2.31 -15.65 -29.22
N ALA A 316 1.50 -15.44 -28.17
CA ALA A 316 0.71 -16.53 -27.57
C ALA A 316 -0.70 -16.71 -28.18
N ILE A 317 -1.15 -15.76 -29.02
CA ILE A 317 -2.54 -15.70 -29.53
C ILE A 317 -2.65 -16.14 -31.00
N ASN A 318 -1.53 -16.49 -31.66
CA ASN A 318 -1.54 -16.96 -33.06
C ASN A 318 -1.01 -18.40 -33.21
N LYS A 319 -1.51 -19.32 -32.38
CA LYS A 319 -1.59 -20.74 -32.69
C LYS A 319 -2.94 -21.29 -32.25
#